data_AF-A0A9E2XWD6-F1
#
_entry.id   AF-A0A9E2XWD6-F1
#
_cell.length_a   1.000
_cell.length_b   1.000
_cell.length_c   1.000
_cell.angle_alpha   90.00
_cell.angle_beta   90.00
_cell.angle_gamma   90.00
#
_symmetry.space_group_name_H-M   'P 1'
#
loop_
_entity.id
_entity.type
_entity.pdbx_description
1 polymer ?
#
loop_
_entity_poly.entity_id
_entity_poly.type
_entity_poly.pdbx_seq_one_letter_code
_entity_poly.pdbx_strand_id
1 'polypeptide(L)' 'MTPGLNGVAVFAPDATMIGHIALPERCANLCFGGRRRNRLFMAASQSLYSVYVNTQGVAGG' A
#
# COMPACT_ATOMS: atom_id res chain seq x y z
N MET A 1 -17.06 7.96 -10.24
CA MET A 1 -15.91 7.27 -9.60
C MET A 1 -15.73 5.93 -10.28
N THR A 2 -14.59 5.67 -10.90
CA THR A 2 -14.34 4.39 -11.58
C THR A 2 -14.10 3.30 -10.54
N PRO A 3 -14.96 2.26 -10.46
CA PRO A 3 -14.74 1.14 -9.55
C PRO A 3 -13.41 0.46 -9.85
N GLY A 4 -12.59 0.16 -8.83
CA GLY A 4 -11.35 -0.61 -8.97
C GLY A 4 -10.04 0.19 -9.06
N LEU A 5 -10.06 1.53 -9.01
CA LEU A 5 -8.83 2.35 -8.99
C LEU A 5 -8.47 2.91 -7.60
N ASN A 6 -9.32 2.70 -6.60
CA ASN A 6 -9.07 3.21 -5.25
C ASN A 6 -8.30 2.17 -4.43
N GLY A 7 -7.11 2.55 -3.98
CA GLY A 7 -6.29 1.69 -3.15
C GLY A 7 -4.84 1.60 -3.62
N VAL A 8 -4.25 0.43 -3.46
CA VAL A 8 -2.86 0.15 -3.81
C VAL A 8 -2.80 -1.10 -4.68
N ALA A 9 -2.26 -0.97 -5.89
CA ALA A 9 -1.92 -2.11 -6.73
C ALA A 9 -0.52 -2.63 -6.37
N VAL A 10 -0.39 -3.96 -6.32
CA VAL A 10 0.87 -4.66 -6.02
C VAL A 10 1.34 -5.36 -7.28
N PHE A 11 2.59 -5.10 -7.66
CA PHE A 11 3.20 -5.64 -8.87
C PHE A 11 4.37 -6.55 -8.51
N ALA A 12 4.53 -7.63 -9.27
CA ALA A 12 5.75 -8.42 -9.29
C ALA A 12 6.87 -7.67 -10.04
N PRO A 13 8.15 -8.06 -9.90
CA PRO A 13 9.27 -7.40 -10.56
C PRO A 13 9.19 -7.36 -12.10
N ASP A 14 8.43 -8.27 -12.71
CA ASP A 14 8.15 -8.32 -14.15
C ASP A 14 6.98 -7.41 -14.58
N ALA A 15 6.51 -6.54 -13.69
CA ALA A 15 5.36 -5.65 -13.85
C ALA A 15 3.99 -6.35 -13.95
N THR A 16 3.90 -7.65 -13.67
CA THR A 16 2.61 -8.34 -13.54
C THR A 16 1.88 -7.86 -12.28
N MET A 17 0.62 -7.43 -12.39
CA MET A 17 -0.20 -7.09 -11.22
C MET A 17 -0.59 -8.37 -10.46
N ILE A 18 -0.16 -8.49 -9.21
CA ILE A 18 -0.36 -9.70 -8.38
C ILE A 18 -1.35 -9.49 -7.23
N GLY A 19 -1.82 -8.26 -7.02
CA GLY A 19 -2.80 -7.99 -5.97
C GLY A 19 -3.25 -6.53 -5.92
N HIS A 20 -4.30 -6.30 -5.14
CA HIS A 20 -4.85 -4.98 -4.92
C HIS A 20 -5.40 -4.85 -3.49
N ILE A 21 -4.95 -3.83 -2.76
CA ILE A 21 -5.48 -3.46 -1.45
C ILE A 21 -6.57 -2.42 -1.67
N ALA A 22 -7.83 -2.83 -1.57
CA ALA A 22 -8.98 -1.95 -1.77
C ALA A 22 -9.11 -0.93 -0.63
N LEU A 23 -9.26 0.33 -0.99
CA LEU A 23 -9.57 1.42 -0.06
C LEU A 23 -10.86 2.13 -0.50
N PRO A 24 -11.61 2.75 0.43
CA PRO A 24 -12.82 3.49 0.07
C PRO A 24 -12.53 4.79 -0.69
N GLU A 25 -11.28 5.26 -0.71
CA GLU A 25 -10.83 6.49 -1.36
C GLU A 25 -9.47 6.32 -2.06
N ARG A 26 -9.10 7.30 -2.91
CA ARG A 26 -7.85 7.24 -3.67
C ARG A 26 -6.66 7.42 -2.73
N CYS A 27 -5.71 6.49 -2.83
CA CYS A 27 -4.42 6.58 -2.14
C CYS A 27 -3.45 7.41 -2.97
N ALA A 28 -2.86 8.45 -2.36
CA ALA A 28 -1.89 9.32 -3.03
C ALA A 28 -0.46 8.82 -2.82
N ASN A 29 -0.15 8.26 -1.65
CA ASN A 29 1.18 7.76 -1.31
C ASN A 29 1.10 6.67 -0.22
N LEU A 30 2.16 5.88 -0.12
CA LEU A 30 2.30 4.81 0.85
C LEU A 30 3.76 4.65 1.27
N CYS A 31 3.99 4.08 2.45
CA CYS A 31 5.32 3.71 2.89
C CYS A 31 5.29 2.51 3.84
N PHE A 32 6.37 1.74 3.84
CA PHE A 32 6.61 0.75 4.88
C PHE A 32 7.11 1.45 6.15
N GLY A 33 6.68 0.98 7.31
CA GLY A 33 7.15 1.48 8.60
C GLY A 33 6.82 0.55 9.77
N GLY A 34 6.80 1.14 10.96
CA GLY A 34 6.74 0.40 12.23
C GLY A 34 8.08 -0.23 12.60
N ARG A 35 8.20 -0.68 13.86
CA ARG A 35 9.44 -1.24 14.44
C ARG A 35 10.08 -2.31 13.56
N ARG A 36 9.23 -3.19 12.99
CA ARG A 36 9.69 -4.31 12.18
C ARG A 36 9.83 -3.98 10.71
N ARG A 37 9.28 -2.85 10.21
CA ARG A 37 9.14 -2.48 8.78
C ARG A 37 8.11 -3.27 7.97
N ASN A 38 7.19 -3.96 8.66
CA ASN A 38 6.15 -4.81 8.06
C ASN A 38 4.75 -4.21 8.14
N ARG A 39 4.64 -2.92 8.45
CA ARG A 39 3.37 -2.19 8.41
C ARG A 39 3.38 -1.28 7.20
N LEU A 40 2.40 -1.44 6.31
CA LEU A 40 2.19 -0.56 5.18
C LEU A 40 1.23 0.55 5.58
N PHE A 41 1.70 1.80 5.56
CA PHE A 41 0.88 2.99 5.75
C PHE A 41 0.44 3.53 4.39
N MET A 42 -0.82 3.95 4.28
CA MET A 42 -1.41 4.45 3.05
C MET A 42 -2.13 5.77 3.36
N ALA A 43 -1.61 6.87 2.79
CA ALA A 43 -2.23 8.17 2.86
C ALA A 43 -3.26 8.30 1.74
N ALA A 44 -4.52 8.34 2.15
CA ALA A 44 -5.62 8.70 1.27
C ALA A 44 -6.09 10.13 1.58
N SER A 45 -7.07 10.62 0.83
CA SER A 45 -7.49 12.02 0.88
C SER A 45 -7.93 12.49 2.27
N GLN A 46 -8.76 11.73 2.98
CA GLN A 46 -9.29 12.13 4.29
C GLN A 46 -8.81 11.24 5.44
N SER A 47 -8.25 10.07 5.11
CA SER A 47 -7.89 9.06 6.11
C SER A 47 -6.47 8.52 5.89
N LEU A 48 -5.88 8.05 6.99
CA LEU A 48 -4.68 7.21 6.98
C LEU A 48 -5.06 5.77 7.27
N TYR A 49 -4.78 4.88 6.32
CA TYR A 49 -4.98 3.44 6.49
C TYR A 49 -3.65 2.75 6.81
N SER A 50 -3.70 1.64 7.54
CA SER A 50 -2.53 0.78 7.69
C SER A 50 -2.90 -0.69 7.78
N VAL A 51 -2.02 -1.55 7.24
CA VAL A 51 -2.15 -3.00 7.32
C VAL A 51 -0.80 -3.63 7.62
N TYR A 52 -0.79 -4.69 8.41
CA TYR A 52 0.40 -5.53 8.57
C TYR A 52 0.52 -6.49 7.40
N VAL A 53 1.73 -6.62 6.87
CA VAL A 53 2.05 -7.55 5.78
C VAL A 53 3.12 -8.53 6.24
N ASN A 54 3.23 -9.66 5.55
CA ASN A 54 4.23 -10.69 5.83
C ASN A 54 5.60 -10.43 5.15
N THR A 55 5.78 -9.22 4.60
CA THR A 55 7.03 -8.79 3.97
C THR A 55 7.63 -7.60 4.71
N GLN A 56 8.91 -7.35 4.48
CA GLN A 56 9.60 -6.19 5.01
C GLN A 56 9.83 -5.15 3.92
N GLY A 57 9.58 -3.89 4.25
CA GLY A 57 10.05 -2.78 3.44
C GLY A 57 11.57 -2.78 3.31
N VAL A 58 12.06 -2.04 2.32
CA VAL A 58 13.50 -1.87 2.09
C VAL A 58 14.23 -1.42 3.35
N ALA A 59 15.51 -1.78 3.46
CA ALA A 59 16.32 -1.26 4.54
C ALA A 59 16.37 0.27 4.43
N GLY A 60 15.83 0.96 5.43
CA GLY A 60 15.96 2.41 5.53
C GLY A 60 17.45 2.79 5.64
N GLY A 61 17.79 3.95 5.07
CA GLY A 61 19.12 4.56 5.20
C GLY A 61 19.42 5.06 6.60
#